data_AF-A0A7K8LNE3-F1
#
_entry.id   AF-A0A7K8LNE3-F1
#
_cell.length_a   1.000
_cell.length_b   1.000
_cell.length_c   1.000
_cell.angle_alpha   90.00
_cell.angle_beta   90.00
_cell.angle_gamma   90.00
#
_symmetry.space_group_name_H-M   'P 1'
#
loop_
_entity.id
_entity.type
_entity.pdbx_description
1 polymer ?
#
loop_
_entity_poly.entity_id
_entity_poly.type
_entity_poly.pdbx_seq_one_letter_code
_entity_poly.pdbx_strand_id
1 'polypeptide(L)'
;QDARLYEDWKWFRCPTLLEVLEEFPSVGLPAALLLTELPLLQPRYYSISSAPGASPGEIHLTVAVVTYCSENGEGPLHYGVCSTWLARLQPGDTGHGRDSHMRPWGHDAQGDGDTRVWGPGVRGCGAAGLGVRPAGPRAGGPLGSMVLVFGCRSSALDHIYREEMQQALEQGALSQVLVAFSREPGTPK
;
A
#
# COMPACT_ATOMS: atom_id res chain seq x y z
N GLN A 1 26.66 21.26 -19.98
CA GLN A 1 25.43 21.40 -19.17
C GLN A 1 25.69 20.73 -17.84
N ASP A 2 25.41 21.40 -16.73
CA ASP A 2 25.79 20.93 -15.41
C ASP A 2 24.72 19.96 -14.89
N ALA A 3 25.02 18.66 -14.90
CA ALA A 3 24.08 17.61 -14.47
C ALA A 3 23.58 17.81 -13.03
N ARG A 4 24.36 18.52 -12.20
CA ARG A 4 23.98 18.83 -10.81
C ARG A 4 22.80 19.78 -10.73
N LEU A 5 22.79 20.84 -11.54
CA LEU A 5 21.68 21.81 -11.56
C LEU A 5 20.36 21.14 -11.94
N TYR A 6 20.39 20.19 -12.88
CA TYR A 6 19.21 19.43 -13.26
C TYR A 6 18.73 18.51 -12.12
N GLU A 7 19.63 17.77 -11.48
CA GLU A 7 19.25 16.90 -10.36
C GLU A 7 18.69 17.71 -9.19
N ASP A 8 19.31 18.84 -8.83
CA ASP A 8 18.83 19.72 -7.77
C ASP A 8 17.43 20.26 -8.09
N TRP A 9 17.21 20.76 -9.30
CA TRP A 9 15.89 21.24 -9.74
C TRP A 9 14.83 20.12 -9.74
N LYS A 10 15.18 18.93 -10.27
CA LYS A 10 14.28 17.77 -10.33
C LYS A 10 13.86 17.29 -8.95
N TRP A 11 14.79 17.13 -8.01
CA TRP A 11 14.47 16.63 -6.67
C TRP A 11 13.81 17.67 -5.78
N PHE A 12 14.21 18.94 -5.92
CA PHE A 12 13.62 20.02 -5.15
C PHE A 12 12.17 20.31 -5.56
N ARG A 13 11.90 20.38 -6.87
CA ARG A 13 10.58 20.75 -7.40
C ARG A 13 9.68 19.55 -7.72
N CYS A 14 10.25 18.39 -8.04
CA CYS A 14 9.53 17.21 -8.52
C CYS A 14 8.45 17.52 -9.59
N PRO A 15 8.77 18.33 -10.63
CA PRO A 15 7.76 18.98 -11.45
C PRO A 15 7.04 17.98 -12.36
N THR A 16 5.75 18.21 -12.55
CA THR A 16 4.94 17.60 -13.60
C THR A 16 5.24 18.26 -14.94
N LEU A 17 4.92 17.58 -16.04
CA LEU A 17 5.09 18.15 -17.38
C LEU A 17 4.34 19.47 -17.56
N LEU A 18 3.16 19.62 -16.94
CA LEU A 18 2.39 20.85 -16.98
C LEU A 18 3.16 22.00 -16.32
N GLU A 19 3.70 21.79 -15.12
CA GLU A 19 4.47 22.80 -14.38
C GLU A 19 5.73 23.22 -15.16
N VAL A 20 6.37 22.29 -15.88
CA VAL A 20 7.50 22.62 -16.77
C VAL A 20 7.06 23.54 -17.91
N LEU A 21 5.90 23.28 -18.53
CA LEU A 21 5.39 24.12 -19.61
C LEU A 21 4.92 25.50 -19.12
N GLU A 22 4.42 25.58 -17.88
CA GLU A 22 4.08 26.84 -17.23
C GLU A 22 5.32 27.65 -16.84
N GLU A 23 6.40 27.00 -16.41
CA GLU A 23 7.69 27.65 -16.11
C GLU A 23 8.40 28.15 -17.38
N PHE A 24 8.27 27.42 -18.49
CA PHE A 24 8.91 27.73 -19.77
C PHE A 24 7.88 27.96 -20.89
N PRO A 25 7.11 29.07 -20.85
CA PRO A 25 6.00 29.31 -21.78
C PRO A 25 6.45 29.55 -23.24
N SER A 26 7.75 29.80 -23.48
CA SER A 26 8.31 29.90 -24.82
C SER A 26 8.44 28.55 -25.54
N VAL A 27 8.28 27.44 -24.82
CA VAL A 27 8.36 26.09 -25.38
C VAL A 27 7.09 25.78 -26.17
N GLY A 28 7.16 25.93 -27.49
CA GLY A 28 6.11 25.48 -28.41
C GLY A 28 6.14 23.96 -28.55
N LEU A 29 5.46 23.23 -27.65
CA LEU A 29 5.48 21.77 -27.64
C LEU A 29 4.38 21.18 -28.55
N PRO A 30 4.73 20.49 -29.67
CA PRO A 30 3.72 19.88 -30.53
C PRO A 30 3.06 18.67 -29.85
N ALA A 31 1.75 18.52 -30.01
CA ALA A 31 1.00 17.38 -29.43
C ALA A 31 1.53 16.01 -29.90
N ALA A 32 2.03 15.92 -31.13
CA ALA A 32 2.63 14.69 -31.65
C ALA A 32 3.86 14.25 -30.83
N LEU A 33 4.72 15.19 -30.43
CA LEU A 33 5.90 14.90 -29.63
C LEU A 33 5.52 14.39 -28.23
N LEU A 34 4.47 14.98 -27.63
CA LEU A 34 3.92 14.50 -26.36
C LEU A 34 3.47 13.04 -26.45
N LEU A 35 2.78 12.67 -27.54
CA LEU A 35 2.25 11.32 -27.70
C LEU A 35 3.33 10.27 -28.02
N THR A 36 4.46 10.67 -28.61
CA THR A 36 5.54 9.74 -28.97
C THR A 36 6.62 9.61 -27.91
N GLU A 37 6.95 10.68 -27.19
CA GLU A 37 8.07 10.70 -26.25
C GLU A 37 7.67 10.41 -24.80
N LEU A 38 6.40 10.60 -24.44
CA LEU A 38 5.98 10.30 -23.07
C LEU A 38 5.97 8.80 -22.80
N PRO A 39 6.49 8.36 -21.63
CA PRO A 39 6.40 6.96 -21.25
C PRO A 39 4.94 6.56 -21.07
N LEU A 40 4.62 5.33 -21.48
CA LEU A 40 3.29 4.77 -21.23
C LEU A 40 2.99 4.75 -19.73
N LEU A 41 1.72 5.01 -19.39
CA LEU A 41 1.25 4.98 -18.01
C LEU A 41 1.47 3.59 -17.40
N GLN A 42 2.38 3.50 -16.44
CA GLN A 42 2.75 2.24 -15.81
C GLN A 42 1.66 1.78 -14.81
N PRO A 43 1.35 0.47 -14.73
CA PRO A 43 0.48 -0.07 -13.69
C PRO A 43 1.11 0.10 -12.30
N ARG A 44 0.28 0.20 -11.26
CA ARG A 44 0.73 0.20 -9.85
C ARG A 44 0.29 -1.09 -9.20
N TYR A 45 1.23 -1.71 -8.48
CA TYR A 45 1.01 -2.98 -7.80
C TYR A 45 0.59 -2.74 -6.35
N TYR A 46 -0.41 -3.48 -5.92
CA TYR A 46 -0.92 -3.49 -4.56
C TYR A 46 -1.02 -4.93 -4.07
N SER A 47 -0.71 -5.16 -2.80
CA SER A 47 -0.96 -6.45 -2.16
C SER A 47 -2.46 -6.61 -1.94
N ILE A 48 -2.98 -7.79 -2.27
CA ILE A 48 -4.37 -8.15 -2.00
C ILE A 48 -4.54 -8.33 -0.49
N SER A 49 -5.56 -7.69 0.09
CA SER A 49 -5.91 -7.79 1.51
C SER A 49 -7.09 -8.71 1.81
N SER A 50 -7.76 -9.27 0.78
CA SER A 50 -8.83 -10.27 0.90
C SER A 50 -8.37 -11.70 0.66
N ALA A 51 -9.05 -12.65 1.31
CA ALA A 51 -8.78 -14.08 1.14
C ALA A 51 -9.86 -14.68 0.22
N PRO A 52 -9.49 -15.49 -0.81
CA PRO A 52 -10.48 -16.05 -1.73
C PRO A 52 -11.59 -16.87 -1.06
N GLY A 53 -11.27 -17.50 0.09
CA GLY A 53 -12.25 -18.27 0.85
C GLY A 53 -13.19 -17.42 1.72
N ALA A 54 -12.80 -16.20 2.09
CA ALA A 54 -13.60 -15.29 2.91
C ALA A 54 -14.45 -14.34 2.07
N SER A 55 -13.93 -13.90 0.92
CA SER A 55 -14.62 -12.98 0.01
C SER A 55 -14.62 -13.53 -1.43
N PRO A 56 -15.44 -14.55 -1.73
CA PRO A 56 -15.48 -15.15 -3.06
C PRO A 56 -15.90 -14.13 -4.12
N GLY A 57 -15.10 -13.98 -5.18
CA GLY A 57 -15.38 -13.04 -6.27
C GLY A 57 -15.00 -11.59 -5.98
N GLU A 58 -14.40 -11.30 -4.82
CA GLU A 58 -13.99 -9.95 -4.45
C GLU A 58 -12.47 -9.85 -4.22
N ILE A 59 -11.90 -8.71 -4.63
CA ILE A 59 -10.51 -8.35 -4.36
C ILE A 59 -10.53 -7.10 -3.50
N HIS A 60 -9.96 -7.18 -2.29
CA HIS A 60 -9.78 -6.01 -1.43
C HIS A 60 -8.34 -5.54 -1.53
N LEU A 61 -8.15 -4.22 -1.50
CA LEU A 61 -6.84 -3.57 -1.53
C LEU A 61 -6.75 -2.59 -0.36
N THR A 62 -5.59 -2.56 0.30
CA THR A 62 -5.25 -1.55 1.30
C THR A 62 -4.32 -0.53 0.64
N VAL A 63 -4.78 0.72 0.49
CA VAL A 63 -4.07 1.72 -0.31
C VAL A 63 -3.75 2.96 0.52
N ALA A 64 -2.46 3.25 0.69
CA ALA A 64 -2.02 4.54 1.21
C ALA A 64 -2.25 5.61 0.14
N VAL A 65 -3.04 6.64 0.46
CA VAL A 65 -3.24 7.79 -0.43
C VAL A 65 -1.99 8.67 -0.38
N VAL A 66 -1.30 8.77 -1.51
CA VAL A 66 -0.05 9.53 -1.59
C VAL A 66 -0.35 10.96 -1.99
N THR A 67 -0.01 11.90 -1.10
CA THR A 67 -0.03 13.34 -1.34
C THR A 67 1.19 13.98 -0.68
N TYR A 68 1.83 14.93 -1.36
CA TYR A 68 2.99 15.65 -0.83
C TYR A 68 3.09 17.04 -1.46
N CYS A 69 3.62 18.01 -0.74
CA CYS A 69 4.02 19.29 -1.33
C CYS A 69 5.49 19.21 -1.75
N SER A 70 5.81 19.78 -2.92
CA SER A 70 7.19 19.96 -3.37
C SER A 70 7.89 21.10 -2.61
N GLU A 71 9.14 21.40 -2.94
CA GLU A 71 9.88 22.56 -2.42
C GLU A 71 9.92 22.61 -0.87
N ASN A 72 10.19 21.47 -0.24
CA ASN A 72 10.21 21.29 1.22
C ASN A 72 8.91 21.64 1.95
N GLY A 73 7.76 21.63 1.27
CA GLY A 73 6.45 21.88 1.87
C GLY A 73 5.77 23.16 1.39
N GLU A 74 6.53 24.06 0.76
CA GLU A 74 6.04 25.37 0.30
C GLU A 74 5.54 25.36 -1.14
N GLY A 75 5.87 24.31 -1.90
CA GLY A 75 5.47 24.15 -3.30
C GLY A 75 4.04 23.64 -3.47
N PRO A 76 3.60 23.49 -4.74
CA PRO A 76 2.28 22.94 -5.04
C PRO A 76 2.07 21.52 -4.46
N LEU A 77 0.80 21.20 -4.21
CA LEU A 77 0.38 19.89 -3.71
C LEU A 77 0.30 18.88 -4.86
N HIS A 78 1.13 17.83 -4.80
CA HIS A 78 1.20 16.77 -5.77
C HIS A 78 0.44 15.53 -5.28
N TYR A 79 -0.20 14.84 -6.22
CA TYR A 79 -1.06 13.69 -5.96
C TYR A 79 -0.49 12.43 -6.61
N GLY A 80 -0.39 11.34 -5.86
CA GLY A 80 -0.02 10.04 -6.42
C GLY A 80 -1.10 9.49 -7.33
N VAL A 81 -0.84 9.46 -8.64
CA VAL A 81 -1.80 9.15 -9.71
C VAL A 81 -2.76 8.00 -9.39
N CYS A 82 -2.24 6.79 -9.15
CA CYS A 82 -3.10 5.61 -8.94
C CYS A 82 -3.79 5.63 -7.56
N SER A 83 -3.09 6.04 -6.50
CA SER A 83 -3.65 6.05 -5.14
C SER A 83 -4.79 7.05 -4.98
N THR A 84 -4.69 8.22 -5.62
CA THR A 84 -5.74 9.24 -5.56
C THR A 84 -6.87 8.98 -6.54
N TRP A 85 -6.59 8.31 -7.67
CA TRP A 85 -7.63 7.78 -8.53
C TRP A 85 -8.48 6.73 -7.81
N LEU A 86 -7.86 5.73 -7.17
CA LEU A 86 -8.56 4.71 -6.37
C LEU A 86 -9.40 5.33 -5.25
N ALA A 87 -8.88 6.36 -4.57
CA ALA A 87 -9.59 7.05 -3.49
C ALA A 87 -10.83 7.86 -3.96
N ARG A 88 -10.96 8.13 -5.27
CA ARG A 88 -12.08 8.89 -5.85
C ARG A 88 -13.16 7.99 -6.47
N LEU A 89 -12.90 6.69 -6.59
CA LEU A 89 -13.85 5.75 -7.19
C LEU A 89 -15.12 5.65 -6.34
N GLN A 90 -16.25 5.50 -7.03
CA GLN A 90 -17.56 5.25 -6.45
C GLN A 90 -18.04 3.83 -6.81
N PRO A 91 -18.94 3.24 -6.00
CA PRO A 91 -19.55 1.95 -6.35
C PRO A 91 -20.20 2.01 -7.74
N GLY A 92 -19.82 1.09 -8.62
CA GLY A 92 -20.28 1.05 -10.01
C GLY A 92 -19.28 1.60 -11.04
N ASP A 93 -18.23 2.30 -10.60
CA ASP A 93 -17.15 2.70 -11.50
C ASP A 93 -16.39 1.49 -12.04
N THR A 94 -16.11 1.49 -13.34
CA THR A 94 -15.30 0.44 -13.98
C THR A 94 -13.82 0.68 -13.71
N GLY A 95 -13.24 -0.10 -12.82
CA GLY A 95 -11.79 -0.18 -12.66
C GLY A 95 -11.16 -1.15 -13.67
N HIS A 96 -10.09 -0.74 -14.35
CA HIS A 96 -9.26 -1.64 -15.15
C HIS A 96 -8.10 -2.18 -14.29
N GLY A 97 -8.29 -3.37 -13.72
CA GLY A 97 -7.26 -4.09 -12.97
C GLY A 97 -6.96 -5.44 -13.61
N ARG A 98 -5.71 -5.88 -13.54
CA ARG A 98 -5.31 -7.25 -13.91
C ARG A 98 -4.54 -7.85 -12.75
N ASP A 99 -4.89 -9.06 -12.36
CA ASP A 99 -4.08 -9.83 -11.44
C ASP A 99 -2.72 -10.11 -12.11
N SER A 100 -1.66 -9.56 -11.52
CA SER A 100 -0.29 -9.92 -11.82
C SER A 100 0.17 -10.92 -10.77
N HIS A 101 0.18 -12.20 -11.13
CA HIS A 101 0.72 -13.25 -10.28
C HIS A 101 2.23 -13.06 -10.08
N MET A 102 2.60 -12.27 -9.06
CA MET A 102 3.87 -12.48 -8.37
C MET A 102 3.74 -13.81 -7.63
N ARG A 103 4.82 -14.60 -7.54
CA ARG A 103 4.80 -15.89 -6.84
C ARG A 103 4.06 -15.72 -5.51
N PRO A 104 3.08 -16.57 -5.18
CA PRO A 104 2.45 -16.50 -3.88
C PRO A 104 3.56 -16.46 -2.83
N TRP A 105 3.47 -15.52 -1.89
CA TRP A 105 4.14 -15.69 -0.61
C TRP A 105 3.38 -16.81 0.10
N GLY A 106 3.50 -18.02 -0.42
CA GLY A 106 2.92 -19.21 0.14
C GLY A 106 3.78 -19.59 1.33
N HIS A 107 3.18 -19.59 2.51
CA HIS A 107 3.69 -20.45 3.55
C HIS A 107 3.67 -21.87 3.01
N ASP A 108 4.81 -22.58 3.14
CA ASP A 108 4.83 -24.02 2.93
C ASP A 108 3.70 -24.61 3.78
N ALA A 109 2.77 -25.31 3.13
CA ALA A 109 1.64 -25.97 3.79
C ALA A 109 2.07 -27.15 4.68
N GLN A 110 3.36 -27.27 4.96
CA GLN A 110 4.01 -28.28 5.77
C GLN A 110 4.97 -27.59 6.73
N GLY A 111 4.55 -27.46 7.98
CA GLY A 111 5.45 -27.00 9.02
C GLY A 111 4.74 -26.83 10.36
N ASP A 112 5.07 -27.71 11.28
CA ASP A 112 4.94 -27.61 12.74
C ASP A 112 5.78 -26.42 13.31
N GLY A 113 5.90 -25.33 12.55
CA GLY A 113 6.84 -24.24 12.76
C GLY A 113 6.19 -22.94 13.19
N ASP A 114 6.76 -22.31 14.20
CA ASP A 114 6.38 -21.00 14.73
C ASP A 114 6.60 -19.92 13.64
N THR A 115 5.52 -19.34 13.12
CA THR A 115 5.55 -18.38 12.01
C THR A 115 5.45 -16.95 12.54
N ARG A 116 6.36 -16.07 12.10
CA ARG A 116 6.34 -14.63 12.45
C ARG A 116 6.21 -13.77 11.22
N VAL A 117 5.16 -12.96 11.16
CA VAL A 117 4.89 -12.03 10.06
C VAL A 117 5.15 -10.60 10.52
N TRP A 118 5.91 -9.86 9.73
CA TRP A 118 6.36 -8.50 10.02
C TRP A 118 5.84 -7.53 8.95
N GLY A 119 5.12 -6.48 9.36
CA GLY A 119 4.59 -5.49 8.41
C GLY A 119 4.19 -4.18 9.08
N PRO A 120 4.93 -3.07 8.87
CA PRO A 120 4.48 -1.76 9.31
C PRO A 120 3.46 -1.14 8.34
N GLY A 121 2.39 -0.56 8.88
CA GLY A 121 1.37 0.19 8.15
C GLY A 121 0.65 -0.62 7.07
N VAL A 122 0.47 -0.03 5.89
CA VAL A 122 -0.27 -0.63 4.76
C VAL A 122 0.38 -1.91 4.21
N ARG A 123 1.67 -2.14 4.49
CA ARG A 123 2.35 -3.39 4.09
C ARG A 123 1.99 -4.51 5.05
N GLY A 124 1.45 -5.60 4.52
CA GLY A 124 1.15 -6.83 5.29
C GLY A 124 -0.17 -6.80 6.06
N CYS A 125 -1.02 -5.79 5.83
CA CYS A 125 -2.26 -5.60 6.56
C CYS A 125 -3.48 -5.95 5.72
N GLY A 126 -4.01 -7.13 6.02
CA GLY A 126 -5.25 -7.73 5.52
C GLY A 126 -5.27 -9.18 5.97
N ALA A 127 -6.43 -9.72 6.38
CA ALA A 127 -6.57 -11.10 6.88
C ALA A 127 -5.92 -12.14 5.94
N ALA A 128 -5.86 -11.86 4.64
CA ALA A 128 -5.17 -12.70 3.65
C ALA A 128 -3.66 -12.54 3.59
N GLY A 129 -3.12 -11.33 3.79
CA GLY A 129 -1.68 -11.09 3.90
C GLY A 129 -1.08 -11.71 5.17
N LEU A 130 -1.93 -11.93 6.18
CA LEU A 130 -1.61 -12.67 7.40
C LEU A 130 -1.75 -14.18 7.25
N GLY A 131 -2.25 -14.69 6.10
CA GLY A 131 -2.54 -16.12 5.96
C GLY A 131 -3.56 -16.63 6.98
N VAL A 132 -4.38 -15.74 7.57
CA VAL A 132 -5.44 -16.08 8.51
C VAL A 132 -6.52 -16.80 7.71
N ARG A 133 -6.40 -18.13 7.67
CA ARG A 133 -7.45 -18.98 7.16
C ARG A 133 -8.63 -18.81 8.12
N PRO A 134 -9.85 -18.50 7.64
CA PRO A 134 -11.01 -18.61 8.50
C PRO A 134 -11.01 -20.03 9.07
N ALA A 135 -11.23 -20.15 10.39
CA ALA A 135 -11.41 -21.41 11.08
C ALA A 135 -12.71 -22.08 10.58
N GLY A 136 -12.69 -22.52 9.32
CA GLY A 136 -13.74 -23.34 8.74
C GLY A 136 -13.57 -24.77 9.23
N PRO A 137 -14.65 -25.53 9.39
CA PRO A 137 -14.65 -26.91 9.91
C PRO A 137 -13.92 -27.94 8.99
N ARG A 138 -13.13 -27.50 8.02
CA ARG A 138 -12.52 -28.32 6.95
C ARG A 138 -10.99 -28.30 6.90
N ALA A 139 -10.30 -27.60 7.80
CA ALA A 139 -8.84 -27.71 7.94
C ALA A 139 -8.52 -28.41 9.27
N GLY A 140 -8.65 -29.74 9.30
CA GLY A 140 -8.43 -30.58 10.48
C GLY A 140 -6.95 -30.78 10.82
N GLY A 141 -6.25 -29.70 11.16
CA GLY A 141 -4.90 -29.74 11.71
C GLY A 141 -4.65 -28.53 12.61
N PRO A 142 -3.79 -28.66 13.64
CA PRO A 142 -3.41 -27.51 14.45
C PRO A 142 -2.74 -26.45 13.56
N LEU A 143 -3.27 -25.23 13.58
CA LEU A 143 -2.58 -24.09 13.01
C LEU A 143 -1.31 -23.87 13.85
N GLY A 144 -0.14 -23.82 13.20
CA GLY A 144 1.10 -23.44 13.87
C GLY A 144 0.94 -22.06 14.52
N SER A 145 1.64 -21.81 15.63
CA SER A 145 1.62 -20.52 16.30
C SER A 145 2.04 -19.40 15.34
N MET A 146 1.21 -18.36 15.24
CA MET A 146 1.44 -17.22 14.35
C MET A 146 1.44 -15.91 15.13
N VAL A 147 2.58 -15.21 15.12
CA VAL A 147 2.73 -13.89 15.74
C VAL A 147 2.72 -12.80 14.68
N LEU A 148 1.80 -11.84 14.83
CA LEU A 148 1.75 -10.63 14.01
C LEU A 148 2.52 -9.51 14.69
N VAL A 149 3.48 -8.92 14.00
CA VAL A 149 4.14 -7.67 14.43
C VAL A 149 3.72 -6.52 13.50
N PHE A 150 2.89 -5.62 14.04
CA PHE A 150 2.34 -4.46 13.35
C PHE A 150 2.96 -3.16 13.90
N GLY A 151 3.11 -2.15 13.04
CA GLY A 151 3.65 -0.86 13.43
C GLY A 151 2.90 0.31 12.79
N CYS A 152 2.59 1.34 13.57
CA CYS A 152 1.92 2.55 13.12
C CYS A 152 2.38 3.80 13.88
N ARG A 153 1.85 4.98 13.56
CA ARG A 153 2.20 6.23 14.25
C ARG A 153 1.57 6.28 15.63
N SER A 154 0.28 6.03 15.71
CA SER A 154 -0.43 6.05 16.99
C SER A 154 -1.68 5.17 16.96
N SER A 155 -2.06 4.71 18.14
CA SER A 155 -3.22 3.86 18.38
C SER A 155 -4.54 4.45 17.87
N ALA A 156 -4.67 5.77 17.87
CA ALA A 156 -5.89 6.49 17.51
C ALA A 156 -5.95 6.97 16.05
N LEU A 157 -4.83 7.00 15.32
CA LEU A 157 -4.78 7.58 13.97
C LEU A 157 -4.71 6.54 12.85
N ASP A 158 -3.77 5.61 12.95
CA ASP A 158 -3.40 4.72 11.84
C ASP A 158 -3.23 3.26 12.27
N HIS A 159 -3.91 2.87 13.36
CA HIS A 159 -4.06 1.48 13.77
C HIS A 159 -5.15 0.78 12.93
N ILE A 160 -4.88 0.66 11.63
CA ILE A 160 -5.78 0.01 10.67
C ILE A 160 -6.01 -1.46 11.03
N TYR A 161 -7.23 -1.96 10.78
CA TYR A 161 -7.65 -3.35 11.01
C TYR A 161 -7.51 -3.84 12.46
N ARG A 162 -7.51 -2.93 13.44
CA ARG A 162 -7.40 -3.25 14.86
C ARG A 162 -8.42 -4.30 15.31
N GLU A 163 -9.68 -4.12 14.95
CA GLU A 163 -10.78 -5.01 15.34
C GLU A 163 -10.63 -6.40 14.72
N GLU A 164 -10.18 -6.46 13.47
CA GLU A 164 -9.96 -7.72 12.75
C GLU A 164 -8.74 -8.48 13.30
N MET A 165 -7.67 -7.77 13.67
CA MET A 165 -6.52 -8.37 14.37
C MET A 165 -6.94 -8.95 15.72
N GLN A 166 -7.78 -8.23 16.47
CA GLN A 166 -8.32 -8.70 17.75
C GLN A 166 -9.20 -9.93 17.57
N GLN A 167 -10.08 -9.92 16.57
CA GLN A 167 -10.94 -11.05 16.25
C GLN A 167 -10.13 -12.29 15.84
N ALA A 168 -9.05 -12.10 15.07
CA ALA A 168 -8.15 -13.20 14.68
C ALA A 168 -7.41 -13.82 15.88
N LEU A 169 -7.05 -13.01 16.89
CA LEU A 169 -6.48 -13.49 18.15
C LEU A 169 -7.52 -14.31 18.94
N GLU A 170 -8.75 -13.82 19.06
CA GLU A 170 -9.84 -14.51 19.77
C GLU A 170 -10.26 -15.83 19.11
N GLN A 171 -10.19 -15.91 17.79
CA GLN A 171 -10.49 -17.11 17.00
C GLN A 171 -9.31 -18.10 16.96
N GLY A 172 -8.17 -17.78 17.57
CA GLY A 172 -6.98 -18.61 17.59
C GLY A 172 -6.25 -18.71 16.24
N ALA A 173 -6.55 -17.80 15.30
CA ALA A 173 -5.82 -17.71 14.04
C ALA A 173 -4.47 -17.00 14.20
N LEU A 174 -4.36 -16.10 15.18
CA LEU A 174 -3.11 -15.51 15.65
C LEU A 174 -2.87 -15.98 17.09
N SER A 175 -1.62 -16.29 17.43
CA SER A 175 -1.22 -16.60 18.82
C SER A 175 -0.86 -15.33 19.60
N GLN A 176 -0.35 -14.30 18.91
CA GLN A 176 0.00 -13.03 19.52
C GLN A 176 -0.03 -11.89 18.50
N VAL A 177 -0.40 -10.69 18.94
CA VAL A 177 -0.27 -9.44 18.18
C VAL A 177 0.62 -8.48 18.96
N LEU A 178 1.71 -8.04 18.34
CA LEU A 178 2.65 -7.05 18.87
C LEU A 178 2.50 -5.76 18.06
N VAL A 179 2.15 -4.66 18.72
CA VAL A 179 1.97 -3.36 18.07
C VAL A 179 3.04 -2.37 18.55
N ALA A 180 3.76 -1.78 17.60
CA ALA A 180 4.74 -0.72 17.86
C ALA A 180 4.21 0.63 17.40
N PHE A 181 4.16 1.61 18.31
CA PHE A 181 3.75 2.98 18.00
C PHE A 181 4.96 3.91 17.93
N SER A 182 5.10 4.64 16.81
CA SER A 182 6.26 5.53 16.59
C SER A 182 6.07 6.97 17.07
N ARG A 183 4.83 7.39 17.32
CA ARG A 183 4.45 8.78 17.65
C ARG A 183 3.32 8.85 18.69
N GLU A 184 3.18 7.84 19.54
CA GLU A 184 2.14 7.81 20.58
C GLU A 184 2.42 8.90 21.64
N PRO A 185 1.46 9.79 21.93
CA PRO A 185 1.62 10.79 22.99
C PRO A 185 1.92 10.13 24.35
N GLY A 186 2.86 10.71 25.10
CA GLY A 186 3.20 10.23 26.45
C GLY A 186 4.08 8.97 26.48
N THR A 187 4.53 8.46 25.34
CA THR A 187 5.43 7.30 25.28
C THR A 187 6.86 7.77 24.99
N PRO A 188 7.85 7.44 25.83
CA PRO A 188 9.25 7.81 25.58
C PRO A 188 9.79 7.10 24.32
N LYS A 189 10.65 7.81 23.58
CA LYS A 189 11.31 7.32 22.35
C LYS A 189 12.56 6.52 22.65
#